data_AF-A0A5C6YQ47-F1
#
_entry.id   AF-A0A5C6YQ47-F1
#
_cell.length_a   1.000
_cell.length_b   1.000
_cell.length_c   1.000
_cell.angle_alpha   90.00
_cell.angle_beta   90.00
_cell.angle_gamma   90.00
#
_symmetry.space_group_name_H-M   'P 1'
#
loop_
_entity.id
_entity.type
_entity.pdbx_description
1 polymer ?
#
loop_
_entity_poly.entity_id
_entity_poly.type
_entity_poly.pdbx_seq_one_letter_code
_entity_poly.pdbx_strand_id
1 'polypeptide(L)'
;MKKGDIVLISFPFTDLSGSKNRPALILASSDLDITIAFISTQLKWKEQTDVEIQPNQNNGLKKNSLIRLSKLVTLDKTLALGLLGNVDIGI
;
A
#
# COMPACT_ATOMS: atom_id res chain seq x y z
N MET A 1 -1.86 -4.94 -12.46
CA MET A 1 -1.32 -4.20 -11.31
C MET A 1 -0.13 -3.38 -11.76
N LYS A 2 -0.21 -2.06 -11.59
CA LYS A 2 0.78 -1.08 -12.03
C LYS A 2 1.09 -0.07 -10.92
N LYS A 3 2.15 0.72 -11.11
CA LYS A 3 2.46 1.86 -10.24
C LYS A 3 1.23 2.75 -10.06
N GLY A 4 0.92 3.13 -8.82
CA GLY A 4 -0.24 3.94 -8.46
C GLY A 4 -1.46 3.15 -8.02
N ASP A 5 -1.54 1.86 -8.34
CA ASP A 5 -2.64 1.03 -7.86
C ASP A 5 -2.54 0.85 -6.34
N ILE A 6 -3.69 0.90 -5.67
CA ILE A 6 -3.85 0.47 -4.27
C ILE A 6 -4.45 -0.92 -4.28
N VAL A 7 -3.76 -1.86 -3.66
CA VAL A 7 -4.14 -3.28 -3.63
C VAL A 7 -4.30 -3.76 -2.19
N LEU A 8 -5.17 -4.75 -1.98
CA LEU A 8 -5.22 -5.51 -0.74
C LEU A 8 -4.20 -6.64 -0.82
N ILE A 9 -3.28 -6.73 0.13
CA ILE A 9 -2.22 -7.74 0.13
C ILE A 9 -2.04 -8.36 1.52
N SER A 10 -1.70 -9.65 1.55
CA SER A 10 -1.27 -10.34 2.78
C SER A 10 0.13 -9.85 3.17
N PHE A 11 0.18 -8.86 4.06
CA PHE A 11 1.43 -8.17 4.39
C PHE A 11 2.06 -8.75 5.65
N PRO A 12 3.35 -9.15 5.61
CA PRO A 12 4.03 -9.71 6.77
C PRO A 12 4.27 -8.67 7.87
N PHE A 13 4.25 -9.09 9.13
CA PHE A 13 4.74 -8.24 10.21
C PHE A 13 6.25 -7.98 10.07
N THR A 14 6.76 -6.93 10.71
CA THR A 14 8.19 -6.56 10.62
C THR A 14 9.10 -7.65 11.19
N ASP A 15 8.63 -8.42 12.17
CA ASP A 15 9.32 -9.58 12.74
C ASP A 15 9.05 -10.88 11.96
N LEU A 16 8.31 -10.82 10.85
CA LEU A 16 7.92 -11.95 9.99
C LEU A 16 7.12 -13.05 10.71
N SER A 17 6.59 -12.79 11.91
CA SER A 17 5.87 -13.80 12.71
C SER A 17 4.49 -14.17 12.16
N GLY A 18 3.98 -13.41 11.19
CA GLY A 18 2.71 -13.65 10.52
C GLY A 18 2.40 -12.54 9.53
N SER A 19 1.17 -12.54 8.99
CA SER A 19 0.70 -11.52 8.07
C SER A 19 -0.70 -11.01 8.40
N LYS A 20 -1.04 -9.83 7.88
CA LYS A 20 -2.41 -9.30 7.88
C LYS A 20 -2.74 -8.73 6.51
N ASN A 21 -4.01 -8.88 6.12
CA ASN A 21 -4.51 -8.24 4.91
C ASN A 21 -4.59 -6.73 5.13
N ARG A 22 -3.84 -5.98 4.33
CA ARG A 22 -3.79 -4.52 4.43
C ARG A 22 -3.72 -3.86 3.05
N PRO A 23 -4.27 -2.65 2.89
CA PRO A 23 -4.05 -1.87 1.69
C PRO A 23 -2.58 -1.49 1.55
N ALA A 24 -2.09 -1.49 0.31
CA ALA A 24 -0.74 -1.05 -0.03
C ALA A 24 -0.74 -0.35 -1.38
N LEU A 25 0.11 0.67 -1.52
CA LEU A 25 0.33 1.40 -2.76
C LEU A 25 1.46 0.77 -3.56
N ILE A 26 1.24 0.46 -4.83
CA ILE A 26 2.29 -0.02 -5.73
C ILE A 26 3.17 1.14 -6.17
N LEU A 27 4.46 1.06 -5.84
CA LEU A 27 5.49 2.02 -6.22
C LEU A 27 6.23 1.62 -7.51
N ALA A 28 6.45 0.32 -7.69
CA ALA A 28 7.04 -0.26 -8.88
C ALA A 28 6.43 -1.65 -9.15
N SER A 29 6.41 -2.06 -10.42
CA SER A 29 5.85 -3.34 -10.87
C SER A 29 6.77 -3.91 -11.95
N SER A 30 7.20 -5.16 -11.77
CA SER A 30 7.86 -5.97 -12.81
C SER A 30 6.84 -6.97 -13.38
N ASP A 31 7.27 -8.01 -14.10
CA ASP A 31 6.34 -9.05 -14.57
C ASP A 31 5.79 -9.90 -13.42
N LEU A 32 6.66 -10.31 -12.49
CA LEU A 32 6.32 -11.24 -11.41
C LEU A 32 6.11 -10.55 -10.05
N ASP A 33 6.81 -9.43 -9.82
CA ASP A 33 6.89 -8.80 -8.50
C ASP A 33 6.32 -7.38 -8.50
N ILE A 34 5.96 -6.92 -7.31
CA ILE A 34 5.56 -5.54 -7.04
C ILE A 34 6.30 -5.02 -5.81
N THR A 35 6.86 -3.81 -5.92
CA THR A 35 7.36 -3.06 -4.77
C THR A 35 6.25 -2.15 -4.27
N ILE A 36 5.93 -2.26 -2.99
CA ILE A 36 4.78 -1.58 -2.39
C ILE A 36 5.17 -0.77 -1.15
N ALA A 37 4.40 0.27 -0.87
CA ALA A 37 4.37 0.97 0.42
C ALA A 37 3.08 0.63 1.18
N PHE A 38 3.20 0.37 2.47
CA PHE A 38 2.07 0.04 3.32
C PHE A 38 1.13 1.26 3.54
N ILE A 39 -0.19 1.02 3.67
CA ILE A 39 -1.16 2.06 4.04
C ILE A 39 -1.78 1.78 5.42
N SER A 40 -1.59 2.69 6.37
CA SER A 40 -2.08 2.59 7.76
C SER A 40 -3.12 3.65 8.10
N THR A 41 -4.17 3.30 8.83
CA THR A 41 -5.08 4.29 9.43
C THR A 41 -4.54 4.89 10.72
N GLN A 42 -3.39 4.44 11.22
CA GLN A 42 -2.82 4.86 12.50
C GLN A 42 -2.01 6.15 12.36
N LEU A 43 -2.71 7.28 12.23
CA LEU A 43 -2.12 8.59 11.95
C LEU A 43 -1.09 9.06 13.00
N LYS A 44 -1.26 8.62 14.27
CA LYS A 44 -0.35 8.94 15.38
C LYS A 44 1.09 8.46 15.20
N TRP A 45 1.35 7.57 14.24
CA TRP A 45 2.69 7.03 13.98
C TRP A 45 3.40 7.73 12.83
N LYS A 46 2.81 8.80 12.26
CA LYS A 46 3.37 9.54 11.12
C LYS A 46 4.85 9.87 11.31
N GLU A 47 5.63 9.51 10.30
CA GLU A 47 7.05 9.88 10.16
C GLU A 47 7.21 10.96 9.08
N GLN A 48 8.38 11.60 9.03
CA GLN A 48 8.67 12.66 8.06
C GLN A 48 8.54 12.19 6.60
N THR A 49 8.84 10.92 6.35
CA THR A 49 8.74 10.32 5.01
C THR A 49 7.33 9.92 4.63
N ASP A 50 6.38 9.89 5.55
CA ASP A 50 5.04 9.39 5.27
C ASP A 50 4.18 10.43 4.56
N VAL A 51 3.29 9.95 3.70
CA VAL A 51 2.34 10.80 2.98
C VAL A 51 0.93 10.54 3.51
N GLU A 52 0.25 11.59 3.94
CA GLU A 52 -1.17 11.50 4.30
C GLU A 52 -2.03 11.34 3.04
N ILE A 53 -3.01 10.45 3.10
CA ILE A 53 -3.98 10.21 2.03
C ILE A 53 -5.39 10.18 2.60
N GLN A 54 -6.28 10.95 1.98
CA GLN A 54 -7.69 10.98 2.30
C GLN A 54 -8.47 9.99 1.42
N PRO A 55 -9.55 9.37 1.93
CA PRO A 55 -10.50 8.61 1.13
C PRO A 55 -11.04 9.41 -0.04
N ASN A 56 -11.13 8.78 -1.20
CA ASN A 56 -11.87 9.33 -2.34
C ASN A 56 -12.51 8.18 -3.14
N GLN A 57 -13.27 8.54 -4.18
CA GLN A 57 -13.99 7.56 -4.99
C GLN A 57 -13.07 6.63 -5.78
N ASN A 58 -11.83 7.04 -6.06
CA ASN A 58 -10.89 6.32 -6.91
C ASN A 58 -9.98 5.37 -6.13
N ASN A 59 -9.61 5.73 -4.89
CA ASN A 59 -8.55 5.05 -4.15
C ASN A 59 -9.03 3.89 -3.27
N GLY A 60 -10.35 3.74 -3.10
CA GLY A 60 -10.96 2.63 -2.36
C GLY A 60 -10.69 2.62 -0.84
N LEU A 61 -10.06 3.67 -0.30
CA LEU A 61 -9.82 3.80 1.14
C LEU A 61 -11.10 4.25 1.86
N LYS A 62 -11.27 3.82 3.11
CA LYS A 62 -12.46 4.14 3.92
C LYS A 62 -12.23 5.21 4.99
N LYS A 63 -10.95 5.48 5.32
CA LYS A 63 -10.55 6.41 6.39
C LYS A 63 -9.26 7.13 5.99
N ASN A 64 -9.03 8.31 6.57
CA ASN A 64 -7.74 8.99 6.48
C ASN A 64 -6.63 8.04 6.89
N SER A 65 -5.59 7.99 6.08
CA SER A 65 -4.53 7.01 6.20
C SER A 65 -3.16 7.65 5.91
N LEU A 66 -2.11 6.89 6.21
CA LEU A 66 -0.71 7.20 5.89
C LEU A 66 -0.19 6.17 4.90
N ILE A 67 0.41 6.63 3.80
CA ILE A 67 1.33 5.84 2.99
C ILE A 67 2.68 5.85 3.73
N ARG A 68 3.07 4.67 4.20
CA ARG A 68 4.21 4.43 5.07
C ARG A 68 5.48 4.20 4.25
N LEU A 69 6.20 5.26 3.88
CA LEU A 69 7.41 5.13 3.03
C LEU A 69 8.62 4.54 3.77
N SER A 70 8.56 4.43 5.10
CA SER A 70 9.54 3.66 5.89
C SER A 70 9.26 2.15 5.93
N LYS A 71 8.17 1.69 5.29
CA LYS A 71 7.72 0.29 5.28
C LYS A 71 7.49 -0.17 3.85
N LEU A 72 8.60 -0.40 3.14
CA LEU A 72 8.62 -0.89 1.76
C LEU A 72 8.96 -2.38 1.70
N VAL A 73 8.35 -3.09 0.75
CA VAL A 73 8.67 -4.48 0.46
C VAL A 73 8.42 -4.80 -1.01
N THR A 74 9.21 -5.72 -1.56
CA THR A 74 8.96 -6.32 -2.87
C THR A 74 8.42 -7.73 -2.66
N LEU A 75 7.29 -8.04 -3.28
CA LEU A 75 6.57 -9.30 -3.13
C LEU A 75 6.08 -9.82 -4.47
N ASP A 76 5.91 -11.14 -4.55
CA ASP A 76 5.26 -11.81 -5.67
C ASP A 76 3.82 -11.30 -5.82
N LYS A 77 3.42 -10.98 -7.06
CA LYS A 77 2.08 -10.44 -7.37
C LYS A 77 0.94 -11.36 -6.94
N THR A 78 1.17 -12.66 -6.85
CA THR A 78 0.15 -13.65 -6.42
C THR A 78 -0.31 -13.45 -4.97
N LEU A 79 0.49 -12.76 -4.14
CA LEU A 79 0.09 -12.39 -2.78
C LEU A 79 -0.95 -11.27 -2.73
N ALA A 80 -1.14 -10.54 -3.83
CA ALA A 80 -2.13 -9.48 -3.91
C ALA A 80 -3.53 -10.09 -4.12
N LEU A 81 -4.41 -9.80 -3.17
CA LEU A 81 -5.77 -10.37 -3.09
C LEU A 81 -6.76 -9.64 -4.00
N GLY A 82 -6.46 -8.40 -4.39
CA GLY A 82 -7.31 -7.63 -5.30
C GLY A 82 -6.95 -6.15 -5.37
N LEU A 83 -7.41 -5.51 -6.45
CA LEU A 83 -7.33 -4.06 -6.63
C LEU A 83 -8.42 -3.38 -5.81
N LEU A 84 -8.04 -2.37 -5.02
CA LEU A 84 -8.98 -1.52 -4.28
C LEU A 84 -9.28 -0.22 -5.01
N GLY A 85 -8.30 0.30 -5.75
CA GLY A 85 -8.39 1.58 -6.42
C GLY A 85 -7.01 2.06 -6.87
N ASN A 86 -6.86 3.35 -7.10
CA ASN A 86 -5.59 3.97 -7.45
C ASN A 86 -5.45 5.37 -6.84
N VAL A 87 -4.20 5.80 -6.67
CA VAL A 87 -3.91 7.23 -6.49
C VAL A 87 -3.85 7.90 -7.86
N ASP A 88 -4.38 9.11 -7.94
CA ASP A 88 -4.28 9.92 -9.15
C ASP A 88 -2.84 10.42 -9.24
N ILE A 89 -2.09 9.84 -10.18
CA ILE A 89 -0.73 10.25 -10.47
C ILE A 89 -0.87 11.32 -11.54
N GLY A 90 -0.91 12.59 -11.12
CA GLY A 90 -1.00 13.75 -12.02
C GLY A 90 0.28 13.94 -12.84
N ILE A 91 0.57 12.99 -13.74
CA ILE A 91 1.60 13.07 -14.78
C ILE A 91 0.90 13.14 -16.13
#